data_AF-A0A3D9CD67-F1
#
_entry.id   AF-A0A3D9CD67-F1
#
_cell.length_a   1.000
_cell.length_b   1.000
_cell.length_c   1.000
_cell.angle_alpha   90.00
_cell.angle_beta   90.00
_cell.angle_gamma   90.00
#
_symmetry.space_group_name_H-M   'P 1'
#
loop_
_entity.id
_entity.type
_entity.pdbx_description
1 polymer ?
#
loop_
_entity_poly.entity_id
_entity_poly.type
_entity_poly.pdbx_seq_one_letter_code
_entity_poly.pdbx_strand_id
1 'polypeptide(L)' 'MFRMNEELHWIYSWGHNWWLMVAFPCLLLGSLILGGYSLWKINKNKLLYFLFSILPFIIFLTLLSF' A
#
# COMPACT_ATOMS: atom_id res chain seq x y z
N MET A 1 -27.08 9.08 20.22
CA MET A 1 -26.77 7.97 19.31
C MET A 1 -27.23 8.42 17.93
N PHE A 2 -26.29 8.78 17.04
CA PHE A 2 -26.65 9.24 15.70
C PHE A 2 -27.38 8.09 14.98
N ARG A 3 -28.61 8.35 14.52
CA ARG A 3 -29.37 7.38 13.70
C ARG A 3 -28.67 7.34 12.34
N MET A 4 -27.83 6.34 12.13
CA MET A 4 -27.13 6.16 10.86
C MET A 4 -28.17 5.93 9.78
N ASN A 5 -28.26 6.83 8.79
CA ASN A 5 -29.16 6.67 7.67
C ASN A 5 -28.64 5.52 6.81
N GLU A 6 -29.43 4.46 6.62
CA GLU A 6 -29.06 3.29 5.82
C GLU A 6 -28.75 3.66 4.38
N GLU A 7 -29.27 4.78 3.85
CA GLU A 7 -28.93 5.23 2.49
C GLU A 7 -27.55 5.91 2.40
N LEU A 8 -27.05 6.47 3.51
CA LEU A 8 -25.80 7.26 3.55
C LEU A 8 -24.67 6.56 4.32
N HIS A 9 -24.90 5.35 4.83
CA HIS A 9 -23.90 4.59 5.61
C HIS A 9 -22.59 4.38 4.84
N TRP A 10 -22.66 4.26 3.51
CA TRP A 10 -21.49 4.08 2.66
C TRP A 10 -20.55 5.28 2.71
N ILE A 11 -21.06 6.52 2.83
CA ILE A 11 -20.24 7.74 2.94
C ILE A 11 -19.44 7.72 4.23
N TYR A 12 -20.06 7.31 5.34
CA TYR A 12 -19.36 7.17 6.62
C TYR A 12 -18.31 6.07 6.57
N SER A 13 -18.61 4.95 5.91
CA SER A 13 -17.63 3.87 5.68
C SER A 13 -16.47 4.35 4.80
N TRP A 14 -16.75 5.09 3.73
CA TRP A 14 -15.73 5.68 2.85
C TRP A 14 -14.87 6.70 3.58
N GLY A 15 -15.50 7.59 4.35
CA GLY A 15 -14.86 8.57 5.20
C GLY A 15 -14.07 7.95 6.34
N HIS A 16 -14.35 6.71 6.75
CA HIS A 16 -13.53 5.95 7.70
C HIS A 16 -12.33 5.28 6.99
N ASN A 17 -12.49 4.90 5.72
CA ASN A 17 -11.47 4.21 4.91
C ASN A 17 -10.62 5.14 4.04
N TRP A 18 -10.79 6.46 4.15
CA TRP A 18 -10.04 7.47 3.41
C TRP A 18 -8.51 7.30 3.50
N TRP A 19 -8.01 6.79 4.63
CA TRP A 19 -6.60 6.52 4.85
C TRP A 19 -6.01 5.55 3.82
N LEU A 20 -6.82 4.66 3.24
CA LEU A 20 -6.40 3.77 2.15
C LEU A 20 -5.95 4.56 0.92
N MET A 21 -6.62 5.67 0.59
CA MET A 21 -6.25 6.51 -0.55
C MET A 21 -4.83 7.09 -0.42
N VAL A 22 -4.35 7.27 0.81
CA VAL A 22 -2.99 7.74 1.11
C VAL A 22 -2.04 6.56 1.33
N ALA A 23 -2.49 5.53 2.04
CA ALA A 23 -1.67 4.37 2.37
C ALA A 23 -1.21 3.65 1.10
N PHE A 24 -2.07 3.45 0.11
CA PHE A 24 -1.76 2.76 -1.15
C PHE A 24 -0.59 3.41 -1.93
N PRO A 25 -0.64 4.71 -2.29
CA PRO A 25 0.48 5.35 -2.98
C PRO A 25 1.73 5.42 -2.10
N CYS A 26 1.61 5.62 -0.78
CA CYS A 26 2.75 5.58 0.12
C CYS A 26 3.41 4.20 0.18
N LEU A 27 2.63 3.12 0.16
CA LEU A 27 3.12 1.74 0.14
C LEU A 27 3.90 1.46 -1.14
N LEU A 28 3.40 1.95 -2.28
CA LEU A 28 4.08 1.84 -3.57
C LEU A 28 5.39 2.63 -3.58
N LEU A 29 5.40 3.90 -3.17
CA LEU A 29 6.62 4.69 -3.11
C LEU A 29 7.63 4.10 -2.13
N GLY A 30 7.18 3.64 -0.97
CA GLY A 30 8.01 2.96 0.03
C GLY A 30 8.66 1.70 -0.52
N SER A 31 7.93 0.90 -1.30
CA SER A 31 8.44 -0.32 -1.94
C SER A 31 9.58 -0.02 -2.92
N LEU A 32 9.46 1.05 -3.72
CA LEU A 32 10.50 1.48 -4.66
C LEU A 32 11.74 1.99 -3.94
N ILE A 33 11.55 2.81 -2.90
CA ILE A 33 12.66 3.34 -2.08
C ILE A 33 13.41 2.21 -1.39
N LEU A 34 12.70 1.26 -0.78
CA LEU A 34 13.30 0.10 -0.11
C LEU A 34 14.01 -0.83 -1.11
N GLY A 35 13.41 -1.04 -2.29
CA GLY A 35 14.03 -1.77 -3.39
C GLY A 35 15.36 -1.13 -3.81
N GLY A 36 15.35 0.17 -4.10
CA GLY A 36 16.57 0.92 -4.45
C GLY A 36 17.62 0.90 -3.33
N TYR A 37 17.21 1.09 -2.07
CA TYR A 37 18.10 1.05 -0.92
C TYR A 37 18.75 -0.33 -0.74
N SER A 38 17.97 -1.40 -0.93
CA SER A 38 18.48 -2.77 -0.85
C SER A 38 19.55 -3.03 -1.91
N LEU A 39 19.34 -2.55 -3.14
CA LEU A 39 20.32 -2.67 -4.22
C LEU A 39 21.56 -1.82 -4.00
N TRP A 40 21.43 -0.64 -3.39
CA TRP A 40 22.56 0.26 -3.15
C TRP A 40 23.45 -0.23 -2.00
N LYS A 41 22.87 -0.50 -0.82
CA LYS A 41 23.63 -0.53 0.45
C LYS A 41 23.72 -1.89 1.12
N ILE A 42 22.84 -2.84 0.78
CA ILE A 42 22.82 -4.16 1.42
C ILE A 42 23.84 -5.08 0.74
N ASN A 43 24.84 -5.56 1.49
CA ASN A 43 25.87 -6.45 0.96
C ASN A 43 25.58 -7.94 1.18
N LYS A 44 24.74 -8.30 2.17
CA LYS A 44 24.35 -9.69 2.47
C LYS A 44 22.87 -9.90 2.18
N ASN A 45 22.52 -11.00 1.54
CA ASN A 45 21.13 -11.35 1.18
C ASN A 45 20.41 -10.25 0.38
N LYS A 46 21.16 -9.44 -0.41
CA LYS A 46 20.64 -8.31 -1.21
C LYS A 46 19.40 -8.69 -2.02
N LEU A 47 19.45 -9.82 -2.74
CA LEU A 47 18.34 -10.33 -3.55
C LEU A 47 17.09 -10.62 -2.72
N LEU A 48 17.26 -11.17 -1.51
CA LEU A 48 16.16 -11.51 -0.61
C LEU A 48 15.43 -10.24 -0.13
N TYR A 49 16.18 -9.23 0.29
CA TYR A 49 15.62 -7.93 0.68
C TYR A 49 14.96 -7.20 -0.49
N PHE A 50 15.54 -7.31 -1.69
CA PHE A 50 14.96 -6.74 -2.90
C PHE A 50 13.63 -7.41 -3.28
N LEU A 51 13.55 -8.74 -3.25
CA LEU A 51 12.32 -9.49 -3.49
C LEU A 51 11.22 -9.13 -2.48
N PHE A 52 11.56 -9.03 -1.20
CA PHE A 52 10.61 -8.58 -0.18
C PHE A 52 10.17 -7.12 -0.36
N SER A 53 11.07 -6.26 -0.84
CA SER A 53 10.74 -4.86 -1.11
C SER A 53 9.82 -4.69 -2.32
N ILE A 54 9.83 -5.63 -3.28
CA ILE A 54 8.98 -5.60 -4.48
C ILE A 54 7.59 -6.21 -4.23
N LEU A 55 7.43 -7.09 -3.24
CA LEU A 55 6.16 -7.72 -2.90
C LEU A 55 4.96 -6.74 -2.83
N PRO A 56 5.06 -5.59 -2.15
CA PRO A 56 3.97 -4.63 -2.10
C PRO A 56 3.68 -3.95 -3.45
N PHE A 57 4.70 -3.78 -4.29
CA PHE A 57 4.55 -3.27 -5.66
C PHE A 57 3.77 -4.26 -6.53
N ILE A 58 4.06 -5.57 -6.40
CA ILE A 58 3.32 -6.62 -7.11
C ILE A 58 1.85 -6.63 -6.66
N ILE A 59 1.59 -6.58 -5.35
CA ILE A 59 0.22 -6.51 -4.80
C ILE A 59 -0.54 -5.30 -5.37
N PHE A 60 0.11 -4.14 -5.42
CA PHE A 60 -0.47 -2.93 -6.00
C PHE A 60 -0.83 -3.13 -7.47
N LEU A 61 0.07 -3.67 -8.29
CA LEU A 61 -0.18 -3.92 -9.71
C LEU A 61 -1.32 -4.91 -9.94
N THR A 62 -1.41 -5.96 -9.11
CA THR A 62 -2.50 -6.93 -9.20
C THR A 62 -3.85 -6.32 -8.85
N LEU A 63 -3.92 -5.42 -7.86
CA LEU A 63 -5.15 -4.72 -7.50
C LEU A 63 -5.59 -3.72 -8.57
N LEU A 64 -4.66 -3.13 -9.31
CA LEU A 64 -4.96 -2.17 -10.38
C LEU A 64 -5.47 -2.86 -11.66
N SER A 65 -5.14 -4.14 -11.83
CA SER A 65 -5.48 -4.92 -13.03
C SER A 65 -6.85 -5.60 -12.97
N PHE A 66 -7.55 -5.51 -11.84
CA PHE A 66 -8.85 -6.12 -11.57
C PHE A 66 -9.94 -5.05 -11.54
#